data_AF-A0A0A2AKX5-F1
#
_entry.id   AF-A0A0A2AKX5-F1
#
_cell.length_a   1.000
_cell.length_b   1.000
_cell.length_c   1.000
_cell.angle_alpha   90.00
_cell.angle_beta   90.00
_cell.angle_gamma   90.00
#
_symmetry.space_group_name_H-M   'P 1'
#
loop_
_entity.id
_entity.type
_entity.pdbx_description
1 polymer ?
#
loop_
_entity_poly.entity_id
_entity_poly.type
_entity_poly.pdbx_seq_one_letter_code
_entity_poly.pdbx_strand_id
1 'polypeptide(L)'
;MVLHNGPARVSSIHQRKGRTGYYITVATPKSLRSKLGNSIRKKVGNTHKEALANRSKVEAEIQRQIGKELNQLSLVEEVQESYKKNDLYELPKSEKELLKDIYQIDFDKEGKPTNPEEVALWEELDGKTTYHQWINKRKMIEGVSKSTVNGWHTKLRKLANWKGSDYLAELTKSQAIKFKDHLIQKGYEPSSVKNIIGTLNAFWNWGMENEIVEMNIWTGLKKRLPDPEKKGLPPKEVLYKATEKAVTNLHRRPINTTNTPN
;
A
#
# COMPACT_ATOMS: atom_id res chain seq x y z
N MET A 1 10.18 -20.67 5.01
CA MET A 1 11.13 -21.68 4.47
C MET A 1 12.04 -21.01 3.43
N VAL A 2 13.34 -20.88 3.69
CA VAL A 2 14.30 -20.27 2.74
C VAL A 2 14.37 -21.13 1.50
N LEU A 3 13.97 -20.61 0.33
CA LEU A 3 14.09 -21.32 -0.94
C LEU A 3 15.57 -21.50 -1.29
N HIS A 4 16.16 -22.61 -0.84
CA HIS A 4 17.38 -23.18 -1.40
C HIS A 4 17.05 -23.85 -2.72
N ASN A 5 16.96 -23.06 -3.79
CA ASN A 5 17.18 -23.57 -5.14
C ASN A 5 18.66 -23.32 -5.48
N GLY A 6 19.37 -24.40 -5.87
CA GLY A 6 20.81 -24.47 -6.15
C GLY A 6 21.36 -23.41 -7.12
N PRO A 7 22.66 -23.43 -7.43
CA PRO A 7 23.59 -22.28 -7.49
C PRO A 7 23.28 -21.29 -8.62
N ALA A 8 22.12 -20.65 -8.56
CA ALA A 8 21.77 -19.50 -9.37
C ALA A 8 22.34 -18.29 -8.65
N ARG A 9 23.43 -17.75 -9.21
CA ARG A 9 24.18 -16.61 -8.67
C ARG A 9 23.24 -15.57 -8.04
N VAL A 10 23.33 -15.49 -6.71
CA VAL A 10 22.87 -14.40 -5.86
C VAL A 10 23.20 -13.09 -6.57
N SER A 11 22.21 -12.24 -6.73
CA SER A 11 22.25 -10.89 -7.34
C SER A 11 23.65 -10.32 -7.65
N SER A 12 23.91 -9.91 -8.89
CA SER A 12 25.20 -9.29 -9.24
C SER A 12 25.10 -7.78 -9.37
N ILE A 13 26.08 -7.07 -8.78
CA ILE A 13 26.28 -5.63 -8.99
C ILE A 13 27.19 -5.44 -10.21
N HIS A 14 26.79 -4.59 -11.14
CA HIS A 14 27.59 -4.26 -12.34
C HIS A 14 27.28 -2.84 -12.82
N GLN A 15 28.18 -2.32 -13.67
CA GLN A 15 27.93 -1.10 -14.43
C GLN A 15 27.33 -1.45 -15.78
N ARG A 16 26.38 -0.63 -16.24
CA ARG A 16 25.75 -0.82 -17.55
C ARG A 16 26.38 0.11 -18.58
N LYS A 17 26.76 -0.46 -19.72
CA LYS A 17 27.26 0.31 -20.88
C LYS A 17 26.25 1.43 -21.24
N GLY A 18 26.73 2.68 -21.27
CA GLY A 18 25.92 3.86 -21.60
C GLY A 18 25.01 4.38 -20.48
N ARG A 19 25.16 3.94 -19.22
CA ARG A 19 24.41 4.45 -18.07
C ARG A 19 25.34 4.75 -16.91
N THR A 20 25.06 5.82 -16.16
CA THR A 20 25.84 6.19 -14.98
C THR A 20 25.41 5.40 -13.75
N GLY A 21 26.38 4.98 -12.95
CA GLY A 21 26.20 4.27 -11.67
C GLY A 21 26.15 2.75 -11.78
N TYR A 22 25.90 2.12 -10.65
CA TYR A 22 25.89 0.67 -10.44
C TYR A 22 24.46 0.16 -10.34
N TYR A 23 24.26 -1.05 -10.87
CA TYR A 23 22.96 -1.71 -10.95
C TYR A 23 23.06 -3.11 -10.38
N ILE A 24 21.96 -3.58 -9.77
CA ILE A 24 21.79 -4.96 -9.36
C ILE A 24 20.88 -5.66 -10.36
N THR A 25 21.24 -6.88 -10.76
CA THR A 25 20.37 -7.76 -11.55
C THR A 25 19.99 -8.96 -10.70
N VAL A 26 18.69 -9.22 -10.58
CA VAL A 26 18.14 -10.41 -9.95
C VAL A 26 17.38 -11.20 -11.01
N ALA A 27 17.66 -12.50 -11.10
CA ALA A 27 16.98 -13.37 -12.05
C ALA A 27 15.52 -13.58 -11.64
N THR A 28 14.61 -13.49 -12.61
CA THR A 28 13.19 -13.75 -12.37
C THR A 28 12.92 -15.26 -12.46
N PRO A 29 12.15 -15.85 -11.52
CA PRO A 29 11.69 -17.24 -11.61
C PRO A 29 11.00 -17.53 -12.93
N LYS A 30 11.19 -18.74 -13.49
CA LYS A 30 10.68 -19.13 -14.82
C LYS A 30 9.18 -18.85 -14.98
N SER A 31 8.39 -19.10 -13.94
CA SER A 31 6.94 -18.88 -13.89
C SER A 31 6.52 -17.42 -14.09
N LEU A 32 7.40 -16.45 -13.77
CA LEU A 32 7.09 -15.01 -13.84
C LEU A 32 7.79 -14.28 -14.98
N ARG A 33 8.58 -14.97 -15.80
CA ARG A 33 9.35 -14.33 -16.89
C ARG A 33 8.47 -13.72 -17.98
N SER A 34 7.28 -14.27 -18.21
CA SER A 34 6.29 -13.71 -19.15
C SER A 34 5.78 -12.33 -18.73
N LYS A 35 5.76 -12.06 -17.41
CA LYS A 35 5.20 -10.82 -16.82
C LYS A 35 6.27 -9.82 -16.39
N LEU A 36 7.34 -10.27 -15.74
CA LEU A 36 8.40 -9.43 -15.17
C LEU A 36 9.69 -9.42 -16.03
N GLY A 37 9.69 -10.17 -17.13
CA GLY A 37 10.89 -10.40 -17.95
C GLY A 37 11.87 -11.37 -17.30
N ASN A 38 12.95 -11.71 -18.03
CA ASN A 38 13.94 -12.70 -17.58
C ASN A 38 14.72 -12.30 -16.31
N SER A 39 14.79 -11.00 -16.01
CA SER A 39 15.51 -10.47 -14.86
C SER A 39 15.04 -9.06 -14.52
N ILE A 40 14.99 -8.72 -13.23
CA ILE A 40 14.71 -7.37 -12.75
C ILE A 40 16.03 -6.65 -12.50
N ARG A 41 16.12 -5.40 -12.96
CA ARG A 41 17.33 -4.57 -12.86
C ARG A 41 17.00 -3.24 -12.22
N LYS A 42 17.70 -2.90 -11.14
CA LYS A 42 17.55 -1.59 -10.46
C LYS A 42 18.89 -0.94 -10.20
N LYS A 43 18.91 0.39 -10.21
CA LYS A 43 20.10 1.19 -9.85
C LYS A 43 20.28 1.12 -8.32
N VAL A 44 21.49 0.84 -7.86
CA VAL A 44 21.82 0.68 -6.44
C VAL A 44 22.72 1.79 -5.89
N GLY A 45 23.37 2.56 -6.77
CA GLY A 45 24.18 3.70 -6.35
C GLY A 45 24.88 4.37 -7.53
N ASN A 46 25.44 5.56 -7.30
CA ASN A 46 26.32 6.23 -8.26
C ASN A 46 27.77 5.76 -8.11
N THR A 47 28.18 5.37 -6.90
CA THR A 47 29.51 4.82 -6.60
C THR A 47 29.45 3.34 -6.21
N HIS A 48 30.58 2.63 -6.28
CA HIS A 48 30.65 1.21 -5.90
C HIS A 48 30.37 1.01 -4.40
N LYS A 49 30.87 1.92 -3.56
CA LYS A 49 30.68 1.88 -2.11
C LYS A 49 29.22 2.08 -1.72
N GLU A 50 28.54 3.03 -2.36
CA GLU A 50 27.10 3.25 -2.21
C GLU A 50 26.27 2.06 -2.70
N ALA A 51 26.69 1.44 -3.82
CA ALA A 51 26.05 0.24 -4.36
C ALA A 51 26.11 -0.96 -3.41
N LEU A 52 27.25 -1.16 -2.74
CA LEU A 52 27.41 -2.21 -1.74
C LEU A 52 26.54 -1.95 -0.50
N ALA A 53 26.49 -0.71 -0.01
CA ALA A 53 25.67 -0.33 1.15
C ALA A 53 24.16 -0.50 0.89
N ASN A 54 23.70 -0.19 -0.33
CA ASN A 54 22.28 -0.28 -0.70
C ASN A 54 21.86 -1.63 -1.27
N ARG A 55 22.82 -2.58 -1.46
CA ARG A 55 22.58 -3.86 -2.13
C ARG A 55 21.40 -4.61 -1.50
N SER A 56 21.47 -4.86 -0.20
CA SER A 56 20.50 -5.67 0.53
C SER A 56 19.10 -5.05 0.47
N LYS A 57 19.01 -3.72 0.57
CA LYS A 57 17.74 -2.98 0.51
C LYS A 57 17.06 -3.10 -0.86
N VAL A 58 17.81 -2.90 -1.94
CA VAL A 58 17.26 -2.97 -3.31
C VAL A 58 16.98 -4.42 -3.72
N GLU A 59 17.80 -5.36 -3.26
CA GLU A 59 17.54 -6.79 -3.45
C GLU A 59 16.25 -7.23 -2.75
N ALA A 60 16.04 -6.83 -1.49
CA ALA A 60 14.81 -7.11 -0.76
C ALA A 60 13.57 -6.50 -1.46
N GLU A 61 13.69 -5.30 -2.04
CA GLU A 61 12.61 -4.69 -2.81
C GLU A 61 12.27 -5.50 -4.08
N ILE A 62 13.28 -6.03 -4.77
CA ILE A 62 13.09 -6.89 -5.95
C ILE A 62 12.49 -8.25 -5.55
N GLN A 63 12.96 -8.84 -4.45
CA GLN A 63 12.41 -10.09 -3.92
C GLN A 63 10.95 -9.92 -3.51
N ARG A 64 10.57 -8.80 -2.88
CA ARG A 64 9.16 -8.47 -2.58
C ARG A 64 8.32 -8.34 -3.86
N GLN A 65 8.86 -7.73 -4.91
CA GLN A 65 8.18 -7.64 -6.21
C GLN A 65 7.97 -9.03 -6.83
N ILE A 66 8.93 -9.94 -6.68
CA ILE A 66 8.83 -11.33 -7.15
C ILE A 66 7.84 -12.12 -6.28
N GLY A 67 7.89 -12.01 -4.96
CA GLY A 67 6.99 -12.68 -4.02
C GLY A 67 5.53 -12.30 -4.21
N LYS A 68 5.26 -10.99 -4.41
CA LYS A 68 3.93 -10.48 -4.76
C LYS A 68 3.36 -11.10 -6.04
N GLU A 69 4.22 -11.46 -6.97
CA GLU A 69 3.84 -12.01 -8.28
C GLU A 69 3.77 -13.55 -8.24
N LEU A 70 4.49 -14.18 -7.31
CA LEU A 70 4.48 -15.63 -7.08
C LEU A 70 3.31 -16.12 -6.21
N ASN A 71 2.49 -15.24 -5.62
CA ASN A 71 1.48 -15.62 -4.63
C ASN A 71 2.09 -16.38 -3.43
N GLN A 72 3.30 -15.99 -2.98
CA GLN A 72 3.82 -16.47 -1.70
C GLN A 72 3.24 -15.60 -0.58
N LEU A 73 2.61 -16.28 0.38
CA LEU A 73 1.97 -15.72 1.56
C LEU A 73 3.03 -15.03 2.43
N SER A 74 2.71 -13.87 3.00
CA SER A 74 3.49 -13.25 4.07
C SER A 74 3.53 -14.14 5.31
N LEU A 75 4.48 -13.92 6.23
CA LEU A 75 4.56 -14.71 7.48
C LEU A 75 3.23 -14.72 8.26
N VAL A 76 2.51 -13.59 8.28
CA VAL A 76 1.17 -13.50 8.88
C VAL A 76 0.18 -14.43 8.16
N GLU A 77 0.20 -14.42 6.82
CA GLU A 77 -0.67 -15.26 6.00
C GLU A 77 -0.28 -16.75 6.08
N GLU A 78 1.02 -17.10 6.21
CA GLU A 78 1.49 -18.47 6.46
C GLU A 78 0.97 -19.01 7.80
N VAL A 79 0.99 -18.19 8.85
CA VAL A 79 0.45 -18.56 10.18
C VAL A 79 -1.07 -18.61 10.17
N GLN A 80 -1.75 -17.70 9.46
CA GLN A 80 -3.21 -17.75 9.27
C GLN A 80 -3.64 -19.05 8.57
N GLU A 81 -2.91 -19.48 7.54
CA GLU A 81 -3.18 -20.75 6.87
C GLU A 81 -2.90 -21.97 7.76
N SER A 82 -1.81 -21.96 8.54
CA SER A 82 -1.45 -23.10 9.39
C SER A 82 -2.49 -23.35 10.49
N TYR A 83 -3.05 -22.28 11.07
CA TYR A 83 -4.13 -22.36 12.05
C TYR A 83 -5.53 -22.39 11.42
N LYS A 84 -5.64 -22.25 10.08
CA LYS A 84 -6.91 -22.08 9.34
C LYS A 84 -7.80 -20.99 9.96
N LYS A 85 -7.19 -19.92 10.46
CA LYS A 85 -7.85 -18.79 11.10
C LYS A 85 -7.36 -17.49 10.48
N ASN A 86 -8.30 -16.62 10.13
CA ASN A 86 -7.95 -15.29 9.59
C ASN A 86 -7.59 -14.28 10.68
N ASP A 87 -8.05 -14.49 11.91
CA ASP A 87 -7.89 -13.56 13.02
C ASP A 87 -6.99 -14.21 14.09
N LEU A 88 -5.66 -14.02 13.99
CA LEU A 88 -4.66 -14.66 14.86
C LEU A 88 -4.76 -14.21 16.33
N TYR A 89 -5.38 -13.05 16.58
CA TYR A 89 -5.61 -12.56 17.94
C TYR A 89 -6.60 -13.40 18.73
N GLU A 90 -7.40 -14.26 18.08
CA GLU A 90 -8.31 -15.19 18.78
C GLU A 90 -7.61 -16.48 19.22
N LEU A 91 -6.31 -16.63 18.97
CA LEU A 91 -5.57 -17.80 19.43
C LEU A 91 -5.45 -17.82 20.96
N PRO A 92 -5.45 -19.00 21.59
CA PRO A 92 -5.16 -19.13 23.02
C PRO A 92 -3.83 -18.46 23.38
N LYS A 93 -3.74 -17.89 24.58
CA LYS A 93 -2.54 -17.17 25.05
C LYS A 93 -1.25 -18.02 24.92
N SER A 94 -1.33 -19.31 25.22
CA SER A 94 -0.23 -20.26 25.09
C SER A 94 0.29 -20.41 23.66
N GLU A 95 -0.60 -20.40 22.66
CA GLU A 95 -0.24 -20.48 21.24
C GLU A 95 0.40 -19.18 20.76
N LYS A 96 -0.10 -18.03 21.24
CA LYS A 96 0.51 -16.73 20.94
C LYS A 96 1.92 -16.62 21.50
N GLU A 97 2.14 -17.08 22.74
CA GLU A 97 3.47 -17.10 23.37
C GLU A 97 4.43 -18.02 22.62
N LEU A 98 3.97 -19.20 22.18
CA LEU A 98 4.75 -20.13 21.37
C LEU A 98 5.14 -19.51 20.01
N LEU A 99 4.21 -18.84 19.32
CA LEU A 99 4.51 -18.14 18.07
C LEU A 99 5.50 -16.97 18.27
N LYS A 100 5.39 -16.21 19.37
CA LYS A 100 6.34 -15.14 19.70
C LYS A 100 7.74 -15.70 20.01
N ASP A 101 7.82 -16.87 20.63
CA ASP A 101 9.10 -17.54 20.92
C ASP A 101 9.76 -18.12 19.66
N ILE A 102 8.97 -18.64 18.73
CA ILE A 102 9.47 -19.15 17.43
C ILE A 102 9.94 -18.00 16.54
N TYR A 103 9.22 -16.88 16.55
CA TYR A 103 9.45 -15.73 15.65
C TYR A 103 9.90 -14.50 16.46
N GLN A 104 11.10 -14.55 17.05
CA GLN A 104 11.62 -13.49 17.91
C GLN A 104 12.00 -12.23 17.10
N ILE A 105 11.67 -11.05 17.63
CA ILE A 105 12.04 -9.78 17.01
C ILE A 105 13.46 -9.40 17.41
N ASP A 106 14.37 -9.42 16.43
CA ASP A 106 15.71 -8.87 16.57
C ASP A 106 15.71 -7.34 16.40
N PHE A 107 16.56 -6.64 17.14
CA PHE A 107 16.70 -5.18 17.07
C PHE A 107 18.10 -4.77 16.60
N ASP A 108 18.18 -3.74 15.78
CA ASP A 108 19.44 -3.14 15.39
C ASP A 108 20.02 -2.27 16.51
N LYS A 109 21.22 -1.71 16.27
CA LYS A 109 21.90 -0.83 17.23
C LYS A 109 21.14 0.48 17.51
N GLU A 110 20.13 0.81 16.71
CA GLU A 110 19.26 1.98 16.87
C GLU A 110 17.93 1.63 17.56
N GLY A 111 17.75 0.36 17.97
CA GLY A 111 16.52 -0.12 18.62
C GLY A 111 15.36 -0.32 17.64
N LYS A 112 15.62 -0.42 16.33
CA LYS A 112 14.58 -0.73 15.34
C LYS A 112 14.56 -2.23 15.06
N PRO A 113 13.38 -2.82 14.88
CA PRO A 113 13.27 -4.20 14.44
C PRO A 113 14.03 -4.44 13.14
N THR A 114 14.88 -5.46 13.09
CA THR A 114 15.62 -5.84 11.89
C THR A 114 14.74 -6.64 10.93
N ASN A 115 13.71 -7.32 11.44
CA ASN A 115 12.78 -8.11 10.64
C ASN A 115 11.34 -7.56 10.70
N PRO A 116 10.86 -6.89 9.65
CA PRO A 116 9.51 -6.31 9.61
C PRO A 116 8.39 -7.35 9.51
N GLU A 117 8.66 -8.60 9.11
CA GLU A 117 7.63 -9.64 8.98
C GLU A 117 7.26 -10.25 10.35
N GLU A 118 8.24 -10.42 11.23
CA GLU A 118 8.04 -10.90 12.60
C GLU A 118 7.32 -9.84 13.44
N VAL A 119 7.66 -8.56 13.25
CA VAL A 119 6.92 -7.43 13.84
C VAL A 119 5.46 -7.47 13.42
N ALA A 120 5.19 -7.66 12.13
CA ALA A 120 3.82 -7.71 11.63
C ALA A 120 3.02 -8.88 12.23
N LEU A 121 3.65 -10.05 12.41
CA LEU A 121 3.05 -11.20 13.09
C LEU A 121 2.75 -10.90 14.56
N TRP A 122 3.68 -10.28 15.29
CA TRP A 122 3.44 -9.91 16.68
C TRP A 122 2.31 -8.91 16.83
N GLU A 123 2.27 -7.89 15.97
CA GLU A 123 1.20 -6.90 15.97
C GLU A 123 -0.17 -7.53 15.66
N GLU A 124 -0.25 -8.50 14.74
CA GLU A 124 -1.48 -9.24 14.45
C GLU A 124 -1.90 -10.16 15.62
N LEU A 125 -0.94 -10.84 16.28
CA LEU A 125 -1.21 -11.67 17.47
C LEU A 125 -1.74 -10.83 18.65
N ASP A 126 -1.29 -9.58 18.74
CA ASP A 126 -1.76 -8.59 19.71
C ASP A 126 -3.09 -7.94 19.29
N GLY A 127 -3.68 -8.33 18.15
CA GLY A 127 -4.97 -7.84 17.67
C GLY A 127 -4.91 -6.49 16.96
N LYS A 128 -3.71 -5.99 16.66
CA LYS A 128 -3.56 -4.78 15.85
C LYS A 128 -3.85 -5.12 14.40
N THR A 129 -4.62 -4.26 13.76
CA THR A 129 -4.99 -4.43 12.36
C THR A 129 -4.47 -3.28 11.51
N THR A 130 -4.05 -3.61 10.29
CA THR A 130 -3.61 -2.68 9.27
C THR A 130 -4.78 -2.02 8.58
N TYR A 131 -4.55 -0.83 8.01
CA TYR A 131 -5.57 -0.17 7.19
C TYR A 131 -5.95 -0.98 5.93
N HIS A 132 -5.08 -1.88 5.47
CA HIS A 132 -5.35 -2.80 4.37
C HIS A 132 -6.45 -3.79 4.74
N GLN A 133 -6.38 -4.37 5.95
CA GLN A 133 -7.43 -5.24 6.48
C GLN A 133 -8.74 -4.47 6.63
N TRP A 134 -8.72 -3.21 7.08
CA TRP A 134 -9.93 -2.39 7.19
C TRP A 134 -10.59 -2.18 5.81
N ILE A 135 -9.79 -1.84 4.79
CA ILE A 135 -10.29 -1.70 3.41
C ILE A 135 -10.88 -3.01 2.90
N ASN A 136 -10.21 -4.14 3.14
CA ASN A 136 -10.68 -5.45 2.68
C ASN A 136 -12.00 -5.85 3.37
N LYS A 137 -12.08 -5.76 4.70
CA LYS A 137 -13.30 -6.05 5.47
C LYS A 137 -14.45 -5.18 4.97
N ARG A 138 -14.23 -3.86 4.85
CA ARG A 138 -15.24 -2.91 4.38
C ARG A 138 -15.65 -3.15 2.92
N LYS A 139 -14.72 -3.49 2.02
CA LYS A 139 -15.01 -3.82 0.62
C LYS A 139 -15.92 -5.04 0.49
N MET A 140 -15.68 -6.08 1.30
CA MET A 140 -16.48 -7.31 1.28
C MET A 140 -17.93 -7.06 1.73
N ILE A 141 -18.13 -6.12 2.67
CA ILE A 141 -19.44 -5.80 3.24
C ILE A 141 -20.20 -4.79 2.36
N GLU A 142 -19.56 -3.70 1.95
CA GLU A 142 -20.24 -2.55 1.32
C GLU A 142 -20.35 -2.66 -0.22
N GLY A 143 -19.77 -3.68 -0.86
CA GLY A 143 -19.91 -3.90 -2.31
C GLY A 143 -19.37 -2.76 -3.18
N VAL A 144 -18.32 -2.08 -2.73
CA VAL A 144 -17.89 -0.78 -3.28
C VAL A 144 -17.07 -0.92 -4.58
N SER A 145 -17.22 0.06 -5.48
CA SER A 145 -16.46 0.12 -6.73
C SER A 145 -14.94 0.10 -6.53
N LYS A 146 -14.21 -0.45 -7.51
CA LYS A 146 -12.73 -0.48 -7.53
C LYS A 146 -12.11 0.93 -7.44
N SER A 147 -12.74 1.93 -8.04
CA SER A 147 -12.28 3.33 -7.98
C SER A 147 -12.32 3.87 -6.55
N THR A 148 -13.41 3.60 -5.83
CA THR A 148 -13.56 4.03 -4.44
C THR A 148 -12.52 3.37 -3.54
N VAL A 149 -12.32 2.05 -3.69
CA VAL A 149 -11.29 1.28 -2.96
C VAL A 149 -9.88 1.85 -3.22
N ASN A 150 -9.54 2.17 -4.47
CA ASN A 150 -8.27 2.84 -4.80
C ASN A 150 -8.15 4.22 -4.15
N GLY A 151 -9.27 4.95 -4.08
CA GLY A 151 -9.38 6.22 -3.40
C GLY A 151 -9.15 6.12 -1.89
N TRP A 152 -9.59 5.03 -1.26
CA TRP A 152 -9.32 4.72 0.15
C TRP A 152 -7.84 4.41 0.37
N HIS A 153 -7.27 3.48 -0.41
CA HIS A 153 -5.85 3.13 -0.32
C HIS A 153 -4.96 4.36 -0.43
N THR A 154 -5.25 5.25 -1.38
CA THR A 154 -4.43 6.46 -1.60
C THR A 154 -4.43 7.38 -0.37
N LYS A 155 -5.56 7.51 0.32
CA LYS A 155 -5.70 8.41 1.49
C LYS A 155 -5.14 7.80 2.75
N LEU A 156 -5.43 6.52 3.02
CA LEU A 156 -4.88 5.82 4.19
C LEU A 156 -3.37 5.61 4.05
N ARG A 157 -2.86 5.33 2.84
CA ARG A 157 -1.41 5.27 2.58
C ARG A 157 -0.71 6.60 2.88
N LYS A 158 -1.33 7.76 2.62
CA LYS A 158 -0.73 9.06 2.98
C LYS A 158 -0.52 9.17 4.50
N LEU A 159 -1.50 8.72 5.28
CA LEU A 159 -1.41 8.69 6.73
C LEU A 159 -0.37 7.68 7.22
N ALA A 160 -0.38 6.46 6.66
CA ALA A 160 0.59 5.42 6.98
C ALA A 160 2.04 5.85 6.67
N ASN A 161 2.27 6.42 5.48
CA ASN A 161 3.58 6.96 5.10
C ASN A 161 4.05 8.09 6.03
N TRP A 162 3.13 8.93 6.51
CA TRP A 162 3.47 10.00 7.47
C TRP A 162 3.77 9.44 8.86
N LYS A 163 3.01 8.45 9.32
CA LYS A 163 3.21 7.79 10.62
C LYS A 163 4.43 6.87 10.64
N GLY A 164 4.79 6.32 9.49
CA GLY A 164 5.81 5.28 9.33
C GLY A 164 5.33 3.86 9.64
N SER A 165 4.02 3.62 9.70
CA SER A 165 3.43 2.30 9.96
C SER A 165 2.07 2.15 9.28
N ASP A 166 1.72 0.92 8.89
CA ASP A 166 0.41 0.56 8.33
C ASP A 166 -0.65 0.28 9.41
N TYR A 167 -0.22 0.18 10.68
CA TYR A 167 -1.07 0.01 11.85
C TYR A 167 -1.47 1.38 12.40
N LEU A 168 -2.73 1.74 12.16
CA LEU A 168 -3.22 3.09 12.37
C LEU A 168 -4.18 3.22 13.56
N ALA A 169 -4.63 2.10 14.13
CA ALA A 169 -5.63 2.08 15.21
C ALA A 169 -5.22 2.93 16.43
N GLU A 170 -3.94 2.90 16.79
CA GLU A 170 -3.37 3.56 17.97
C GLU A 170 -3.06 5.05 17.76
N LEU A 171 -3.42 5.62 16.61
CA LEU A 171 -3.23 7.05 16.39
C LEU A 171 -4.04 7.86 17.40
N THR A 172 -3.37 8.86 17.98
CA THR A 172 -3.99 9.80 18.93
C THR A 172 -4.60 11.00 18.20
N LYS A 173 -5.52 11.69 18.87
CA LYS A 173 -6.07 12.96 18.39
C LYS A 173 -5.01 14.03 18.14
N SER A 174 -3.95 14.06 18.97
CA SER A 174 -2.80 14.95 18.79
C SER A 174 -2.07 14.65 17.46
N GLN A 175 -1.85 13.38 17.15
CA GLN A 175 -1.26 12.97 15.88
C GLN A 175 -2.17 13.27 14.68
N ALA A 176 -3.49 13.12 14.82
CA ALA A 176 -4.44 13.48 13.77
C ALA A 176 -4.39 14.99 13.43
N ILE A 177 -4.26 15.86 14.44
CA ILE A 177 -4.06 17.31 14.26
C ILE A 177 -2.73 17.58 13.54
N LYS A 178 -1.62 16.97 14.02
CA LYS A 178 -0.30 17.11 13.38
C LYS A 178 -0.30 16.66 11.92
N PHE A 179 -1.03 15.58 11.60
CA PHE A 179 -1.18 15.12 10.23
C PHE A 179 -1.97 16.12 9.37
N LYS A 180 -3.05 16.70 9.89
CA LYS A 180 -3.78 17.77 9.21
C LYS A 180 -2.84 18.95 8.91
N ASP A 181 -2.07 19.39 9.89
CA ASP A 181 -1.13 20.51 9.73
C ASP A 181 -0.05 20.16 8.70
N HIS A 182 0.45 18.93 8.72
CA HIS A 182 1.40 18.43 7.71
C HIS A 182 0.83 18.51 6.28
N LEU A 183 -0.45 18.15 6.07
CA LEU A 183 -1.08 18.27 4.75
C LEU A 183 -1.17 19.73 4.30
N ILE A 184 -1.50 20.65 5.21
CA ILE A 184 -1.55 22.09 4.91
C ILE A 184 -0.15 22.62 4.57
N GLN A 185 0.86 22.28 5.38
CA GLN A 185 2.26 22.67 5.15
C GLN A 185 2.83 22.12 3.85
N LYS A 186 2.37 20.94 3.40
CA LYS A 186 2.72 20.36 2.10
C LYS A 186 2.02 21.04 0.91
N GLY A 187 1.17 22.04 1.14
CA GLY A 187 0.47 22.77 0.09
C GLY A 187 -0.73 22.03 -0.52
N TYR A 188 -1.36 21.11 0.22
CA TYR A 188 -2.59 20.51 -0.26
C TYR A 188 -3.75 21.52 -0.21
N GLU A 189 -4.51 21.58 -1.29
CA GLU A 189 -5.74 22.39 -1.37
C GLU A 189 -6.69 22.07 -0.20
N PRO A 190 -7.36 23.08 0.41
CA PRO A 190 -8.27 22.89 1.53
C PRO A 190 -9.37 21.84 1.27
N SER A 191 -9.89 21.80 0.03
CA SER A 191 -10.86 20.79 -0.41
C SER A 191 -10.29 19.37 -0.41
N SER A 192 -9.03 19.22 -0.82
CA SER A 192 -8.31 17.94 -0.79
C SER A 192 -8.06 17.50 0.65
N VAL A 193 -7.67 18.42 1.54
CA VAL A 193 -7.49 18.13 2.97
C VAL A 193 -8.83 17.70 3.60
N LYS A 194 -9.93 18.42 3.34
CA LYS A 194 -11.29 18.04 3.77
C LYS A 194 -11.67 16.63 3.29
N ASN A 195 -11.35 16.29 2.05
CA ASN A 195 -11.64 14.99 1.45
C ASN A 195 -10.82 13.86 2.12
N ILE A 196 -9.51 14.09 2.34
CA ILE A 196 -8.64 13.14 3.05
C ILE A 196 -9.18 12.89 4.46
N ILE A 197 -9.35 13.96 5.26
CA ILE A 197 -9.87 13.86 6.63
C ILE A 197 -11.27 13.22 6.63
N GLY A 198 -12.09 13.49 5.61
CA GLY A 198 -13.41 12.87 5.49
C GLY A 198 -13.39 11.37 5.29
N THR A 199 -12.48 10.87 4.48
CA THR A 199 -12.30 9.42 4.33
C THR A 199 -11.77 8.82 5.63
N LEU A 200 -10.77 9.44 6.26
CA LEU A 200 -10.22 8.95 7.53
C LEU A 200 -11.28 8.92 8.63
N ASN A 201 -12.10 9.96 8.74
CA ASN A 201 -13.23 10.00 9.68
C ASN A 201 -14.22 8.85 9.44
N ALA A 202 -14.54 8.54 8.19
CA ALA A 202 -15.43 7.43 7.85
C ALA A 202 -14.81 6.06 8.17
N PHE A 203 -13.48 5.92 8.07
CA PHE A 203 -12.78 4.69 8.45
C PHE A 203 -12.73 4.50 9.97
N TRP A 204 -12.53 5.56 10.73
CA TRP A 204 -12.57 5.47 12.20
C TRP A 204 -13.97 5.22 12.74
N ASN A 205 -15.02 5.80 12.13
CA ASN A 205 -16.40 5.44 12.48
C ASN A 205 -16.66 3.95 12.24
N TRP A 206 -16.30 3.44 11.06
CA TRP A 206 -16.41 2.02 10.74
C TRP A 206 -15.59 1.16 11.71
N GLY A 207 -14.37 1.60 12.06
CA GLY A 207 -13.52 0.92 13.04
C GLY A 207 -14.14 0.88 14.44
N MET A 208 -14.87 1.91 14.88
CA MET A 208 -15.61 1.88 16.14
C MET A 208 -16.76 0.87 16.11
N GLU A 209 -17.54 0.85 15.01
CA GLU A 209 -18.64 -0.10 14.81
C GLU A 209 -18.18 -1.56 14.80
N ASN A 210 -16.90 -1.80 14.48
CA ASN A 210 -16.28 -3.12 14.44
C ASN A 210 -15.32 -3.35 15.62
N GLU A 211 -15.37 -2.51 16.66
CA GLU A 211 -14.57 -2.63 17.89
C GLU A 211 -13.05 -2.64 17.68
N ILE A 212 -12.58 -2.08 16.56
CA ILE A 212 -11.16 -1.98 16.22
C ILE A 212 -10.51 -0.75 16.87
N VAL A 213 -11.29 0.33 17.02
CA VAL A 213 -10.83 1.57 17.67
C VAL A 213 -11.87 2.04 18.67
N GLU A 214 -11.42 2.53 19.82
CA GLU A 214 -12.31 3.00 20.89
C GLU A 214 -12.99 4.34 20.54
N MET A 215 -12.28 5.24 19.84
CA MET A 215 -12.80 6.57 19.54
C MET A 215 -12.36 7.12 18.18
N ASN A 216 -13.22 7.95 17.57
CA ASN A 216 -12.91 8.63 16.32
C ASN A 216 -12.11 9.92 16.53
N ILE A 217 -10.79 9.82 16.28
CA ILE A 217 -9.82 10.91 16.41
C ILE A 217 -9.96 12.03 15.36
N TRP A 218 -10.68 11.78 14.26
CA TRP A 218 -10.85 12.72 13.15
C TRP A 218 -12.06 13.65 13.31
N THR A 219 -12.89 13.38 14.33
CA THR A 219 -14.12 14.12 14.60
C THR A 219 -13.82 15.61 14.77
N GLY A 220 -14.51 16.44 13.97
CA GLY A 220 -14.37 17.90 14.01
C GLY A 220 -13.15 18.47 13.29
N LEU A 221 -12.22 17.65 12.79
CA LEU A 221 -10.99 18.16 12.16
C LEU A 221 -11.19 18.76 10.76
N LYS A 222 -12.35 18.52 10.13
CA LYS A 222 -12.76 19.21 8.90
C LYS A 222 -13.07 20.69 9.10
N LYS A 223 -13.39 21.11 10.33
CA LYS A 223 -13.76 22.49 10.65
C LYS A 223 -12.55 23.41 10.44
N ARG A 224 -12.82 24.68 10.13
CA ARG A 224 -11.82 25.75 9.98
C ARG A 224 -10.86 25.61 8.78
N LEU A 225 -11.20 24.80 7.79
CA LEU A 225 -10.51 24.78 6.49
C LEU A 225 -11.29 25.69 5.52
N PRO A 226 -10.62 26.59 4.76
CA PRO A 226 -11.31 27.46 3.81
C PRO A 226 -12.13 26.65 2.80
N ASP A 227 -13.27 27.19 2.38
CA ASP A 227 -14.04 26.57 1.31
C ASP A 227 -13.34 26.79 -0.03
N PRO A 228 -13.33 25.78 -0.91
CA PRO A 228 -12.75 25.96 -2.23
C PRO A 228 -13.50 27.08 -2.96
N GLU A 229 -12.75 27.99 -3.57
CA GLU A 229 -13.33 28.93 -4.52
C GLU A 229 -14.05 28.13 -5.62
N LYS A 230 -15.34 28.43 -5.83
CA LYS A 230 -16.12 27.81 -6.89
C LYS A 230 -15.51 28.26 -8.22
N LYS A 231 -14.89 27.33 -8.96
CA LYS A 231 -14.45 27.62 -10.32
C LYS A 231 -15.65 28.10 -11.14
N GLY A 232 -15.54 29.27 -11.74
CA GLY A 232 -16.55 29.80 -12.66
C GLY A 232 -16.79 28.81 -13.80
N LEU A 233 -17.98 28.89 -14.39
CA LEU A 233 -18.28 28.10 -15.58
C LEU A 233 -17.21 28.36 -16.65
N PRO A 234 -16.74 27.33 -17.36
CA PRO A 234 -15.86 27.53 -18.50
C PRO A 234 -16.50 28.50 -19.49
N PRO A 235 -15.71 29.32 -20.21
CA PRO A 235 -16.23 30.15 -21.29
C PRO A 235 -17.08 29.33 -22.25
N LYS A 236 -18.16 29.91 -22.78
CA LYS A 236 -19.12 29.20 -23.66
C LYS A 236 -18.43 28.50 -24.82
N GLU A 237 -17.37 29.10 -25.38
CA GLU A 237 -16.54 28.53 -26.44
C GLU A 237 -15.91 27.17 -26.09
N VAL A 238 -15.48 26.99 -24.84
CA VAL A 238 -14.92 25.73 -24.35
C VAL A 238 -16.02 24.68 -24.23
N LEU A 239 -17.23 25.09 -23.82
CA LEU A 239 -18.40 24.20 -23.76
C LEU A 239 -18.84 23.76 -25.16
N TYR A 240 -18.87 24.67 -26.14
CA TYR A 240 -19.17 24.35 -27.54
C TYR A 240 -18.15 23.36 -28.11
N LYS A 241 -16.85 23.62 -27.95
CA LYS A 241 -15.78 22.69 -28.41
C LYS A 241 -15.85 21.32 -27.74
N ALA A 242 -16.19 21.26 -26.44
CA ALA A 242 -16.37 20.00 -25.74
C ALA A 242 -17.61 19.23 -26.26
N THR A 243 -18.69 19.95 -26.57
CA THR A 243 -19.93 19.40 -27.13
C THR A 243 -19.70 18.84 -28.54
N GLU A 244 -19.04 19.60 -29.41
CA GLU A 244 -18.65 19.16 -30.77
C GLU A 244 -17.76 17.91 -30.72
N LYS A 245 -16.79 17.88 -29.79
CA LYS A 245 -15.91 16.72 -29.57
C LYS A 245 -16.65 15.49 -29.06
N ALA A 246 -17.68 15.66 -28.22
CA ALA A 246 -18.50 14.55 -27.75
C ALA A 246 -19.36 13.97 -28.89
N VAL A 247 -19.96 14.84 -29.72
CA VAL A 247 -20.78 14.45 -30.89
C VAL A 247 -19.95 13.72 -31.94
N THR A 248 -18.73 14.20 -32.23
CA THR A 248 -17.82 13.52 -33.17
C THR A 248 -17.32 12.17 -32.67
N ASN A 249 -17.12 12.01 -31.35
CA ASN A 249 -16.75 10.72 -30.77
C ASN A 249 -17.91 9.71 -30.74
N LEU A 250 -19.17 10.18 -30.69
CA LEU A 250 -20.35 9.33 -30.82
C LEU A 250 -20.46 8.73 -32.23
N HIS A 251 -20.14 9.51 -33.27
CA HIS A 251 -20.17 9.06 -34.66
C HIS A 251 -18.98 8.17 -35.07
N ARG A 252 -17.93 8.08 -34.26
CA ARG A 252 -16.73 7.25 -34.52
C ARG A 252 -16.75 5.88 -33.84
N ARG A 253 -17.79 5.54 -33.08
CA ARG A 253 -17.95 4.17 -32.56
C ARG A 253 -18.56 3.31 -33.66
N PRO A 254 -17.85 2.29 -34.20
CA PRO A 254 -18.48 1.36 -35.12
C PRO A 254 -19.59 0.62 -34.37
N ILE A 255 -20.78 0.62 -34.94
CA ILE A 255 -21.88 -0.23 -34.50
C ILE A 255 -21.43 -1.66 -34.80
N ASN A 256 -21.02 -2.43 -33.79
CA ASN A 256 -20.88 -3.87 -33.94
C ASN A 256 -22.27 -4.47 -34.11
N THR A 257 -22.76 -4.51 -35.34
CA THR A 257 -23.91 -5.34 -35.73
C THR A 257 -23.44 -6.78 -35.84
N THR A 258 -23.43 -7.52 -34.72
CA THR A 258 -23.50 -8.98 -34.79
C THR A 258 -24.96 -9.36 -35.08
N ASN A 259 -25.33 -9.36 -36.35
CA ASN A 259 -26.52 -10.06 -36.82
C ASN A 259 -26.14 -11.54 -37.00
N THR A 260 -26.54 -12.37 -36.05
CA THR A 260 -26.80 -13.79 -36.30
C THR A 260 -28.16 -13.92 -36.98
N PRO A 261 -28.23 -14.69 -38.06
CA PRO A 261 -29.42 -15.53 -38.25
C PRO A 261 -29.06 -16.98 -38.60
N ASN A 262 -29.71 -17.88 -37.86
CA ASN A 262 -30.01 -19.31 -38.07
C ASN A 262 -28.88 -20.26 -38.44
#